data_AF-A0AAU3HGJ6-F1
#
_entry.id   AF-A0AAU3HGJ6-F1
#
_cell.length_a   1.000
_cell.length_b   1.000
_cell.length_c   1.000
_cell.angle_alpha   90.00
_cell.angle_beta   90.00
_cell.angle_gamma   90.00
#
_symmetry.space_group_name_H-M   'P 1'
#
loop_
_entity.id
_entity.type
_entity.pdbx_description
1 polymer ?
#
loop_
_entity_poly.entity_id
_entity_poly.type
_entity_poly.pdbx_seq_one_letter_code
_entity_poly.pdbx_strand_id
1 'polypeptide(L)'
;MNQDRLRFDLADLADEVTPVDLRDRALRTSRRLGIRRAVATSAAVLLALAAATGTALAIRPDGSAPAPALPSVTSTPPPVQPTSTPSVEPSRSPSKGPSVGPGQPSSALAGTRYYLEQTSARSRIHAVRGTQDRVVHEVVHSGGGCEANTVSVSPDGKRVVWVQDSTDNNMSGVLLIATVGDDGARTLAEGISCLGSRPLRWQSDDLLMVQRKNGQSVLYDAQAQRQIIGDPGQETDRCWSSDGTWLAAVADGKPYVTNGTRTRQYTYTPPKQEADKWGGWEARSVSMDGRYVAVGWIGTDPSRRDGSFAVVDTTTSKVVDLPGTGEVRSVLFSADGTVLLRRGTGITVLDSAFEPLGTVAEPAPARNRALLAYVP
;
A
#
# COMPACT_ATOMS: atom_id res chain seq x y z
N MET A 1 33.32 -27.91 38.79
CA MET A 1 33.30 -27.50 37.36
C MET A 1 34.12 -26.22 37.25
N ASN A 2 35.29 -26.29 36.62
CA ASN A 2 36.28 -25.20 36.63
C ASN A 2 35.87 -24.08 35.67
N GLN A 3 35.63 -22.88 36.22
CA GLN A 3 35.33 -21.67 35.45
C GLN A 3 36.46 -21.30 34.48
N ASP A 4 37.69 -21.68 34.78
CA ASP A 4 38.84 -21.39 33.92
C ASP A 4 38.78 -22.14 32.58
N ARG A 5 38.24 -23.37 32.57
CA ARG A 5 38.09 -24.17 31.34
C ARG A 5 37.12 -23.51 30.36
N LEU A 6 36.00 -23.01 30.90
CA LEU A 6 34.98 -22.30 30.12
C LEU A 6 35.51 -20.98 29.54
N ARG A 7 36.47 -20.36 30.22
CA ARG A 7 37.10 -19.12 29.78
C ARG A 7 38.11 -19.34 28.65
N PHE A 8 38.86 -20.44 28.70
CA PHE A 8 39.78 -20.81 27.62
C PHE A 8 39.02 -21.31 26.39
N ASP A 9 37.98 -22.14 26.56
CA ASP A 9 37.18 -22.63 25.43
C ASP A 9 36.44 -21.49 24.70
N LEU A 10 36.02 -20.43 25.41
CA LEU A 10 35.42 -19.25 24.80
C LEU A 10 36.45 -18.32 24.11
N ALA A 11 37.71 -18.33 24.55
CA ALA A 11 38.77 -17.56 23.91
C ALA A 11 39.23 -18.23 22.61
N ASP A 12 39.36 -19.56 22.59
CA ASP A 12 39.66 -20.33 21.36
C ASP A 12 38.54 -20.16 20.32
N LEU A 13 37.27 -20.17 20.74
CA LEU A 13 36.13 -19.90 19.86
C LEU A 13 36.12 -18.47 19.31
N ALA A 14 36.74 -17.50 19.99
CA ALA A 14 36.83 -16.12 19.52
C ALA A 14 37.95 -15.93 18.48
N ASP A 15 39.03 -16.72 18.56
CA ASP A 15 40.13 -16.68 17.61
C ASP A 15 39.86 -17.54 16.35
N GLU A 16 39.02 -18.59 16.45
CA GLU A 16 38.62 -19.42 15.31
C GLU A 16 37.52 -18.76 14.46
N VAL A 17 36.75 -17.83 15.03
CA VAL A 17 35.85 -16.95 14.27
C VAL A 17 36.68 -15.80 13.70
N THR A 18 37.37 -16.08 12.58
CA THR A 18 37.75 -15.01 11.67
C THR A 18 36.52 -14.13 11.41
N PRO A 19 36.61 -12.79 11.47
CA PRO A 19 35.49 -11.90 11.14
C PRO A 19 35.18 -12.03 9.64
N VAL A 20 34.58 -13.15 9.27
CA VAL A 20 34.16 -13.48 7.92
C VAL A 20 32.90 -12.67 7.64
N ASP A 21 33.15 -11.57 6.94
CA ASP A 21 32.35 -11.14 5.80
C ASP A 21 30.89 -10.74 6.06
N LEU A 22 30.43 -10.45 7.27
CA LEU A 22 29.11 -9.80 7.40
C LEU A 22 29.10 -8.43 6.73
N ARG A 23 30.19 -7.66 6.89
CA ARG A 23 30.37 -6.36 6.22
C ARG A 23 30.50 -6.52 4.71
N ASP A 24 31.26 -7.50 4.24
CA ASP A 24 31.52 -7.67 2.82
C ASP A 24 30.34 -8.35 2.09
N ARG A 25 29.59 -9.23 2.78
CA ARG A 25 28.32 -9.78 2.30
C ARG A 25 27.26 -8.68 2.22
N ALA A 26 27.19 -7.78 3.19
CA ALA A 26 26.33 -6.59 3.15
C ALA A 26 26.74 -5.59 2.04
N LEU A 27 28.04 -5.40 1.83
CA LEU A 27 28.55 -4.55 0.75
C LEU A 27 28.34 -5.19 -0.63
N ARG A 28 28.43 -6.52 -0.76
CA ARG A 28 28.11 -7.23 -2.01
C ARG A 28 26.62 -7.19 -2.34
N THR A 29 25.72 -7.37 -1.36
CA THR A 29 24.27 -7.22 -1.60
C THR A 29 23.89 -5.77 -1.93
N SER A 30 24.48 -4.79 -1.25
CA SER A 30 24.29 -3.36 -1.54
C SER A 30 24.78 -2.97 -2.94
N ARG A 31 26.00 -3.39 -3.34
CA ARG A 31 26.54 -3.13 -4.69
C ARG A 31 25.69 -3.80 -5.77
N ARG A 32 25.13 -4.98 -5.54
CA ARG A 32 24.27 -5.67 -6.52
C ARG A 32 22.96 -4.92 -6.77
N LEU A 33 22.37 -4.32 -5.75
CA LEU A 33 21.18 -3.46 -5.88
C LEU A 33 21.51 -2.13 -6.58
N GLY A 34 22.67 -1.53 -6.27
CA GLY A 34 23.15 -0.32 -6.95
C GLY A 34 23.45 -0.53 -8.44
N ILE A 35 24.11 -1.64 -8.80
CA ILE A 35 24.44 -1.97 -10.20
C ILE A 35 23.18 -2.27 -11.02
N ARG A 36 22.18 -2.94 -10.43
CA ARG A 36 20.89 -3.19 -11.12
C ARG A 36 20.13 -1.89 -11.44
N ARG A 37 20.22 -0.87 -10.58
CA ARG A 37 19.66 0.46 -10.85
C ARG A 37 20.45 1.22 -11.94
N ALA A 38 21.78 1.07 -11.98
CA ALA A 38 22.62 1.73 -12.99
C ALA A 38 22.51 1.12 -14.40
N VAL A 39 22.30 -0.19 -14.51
CA VAL A 39 22.13 -0.86 -15.82
C VAL A 39 20.77 -0.52 -16.45
N ALA A 40 19.72 -0.39 -15.65
CA ALA A 40 18.39 0.00 -16.12
C ALA A 40 18.35 1.43 -16.69
N THR A 41 19.09 2.38 -16.09
CA THR A 41 19.18 3.76 -16.59
C THR A 41 20.07 3.89 -17.83
N SER A 42 21.06 3.03 -18.01
CA SER A 42 21.98 3.08 -19.17
C SER A 42 21.34 2.60 -20.48
N ALA A 43 20.41 1.63 -20.41
CA ALA A 43 19.71 1.12 -21.59
C ALA A 43 18.73 2.15 -22.20
N ALA A 44 18.11 2.98 -21.36
CA ALA A 44 17.18 4.03 -21.82
C ALA A 44 17.88 5.15 -22.61
N VAL A 45 19.12 5.51 -22.23
CA VAL A 45 19.90 6.56 -22.91
C VAL A 45 20.41 6.10 -24.28
N LEU A 46 20.79 4.82 -24.43
CA LEU A 46 21.24 4.28 -25.72
C LEU A 46 20.10 4.15 -26.74
N LEU A 47 18.87 3.85 -26.30
CA LEU A 47 17.69 3.83 -27.18
C LEU A 47 17.29 5.24 -27.65
N ALA A 48 17.46 6.26 -26.81
CA ALA A 48 17.20 7.65 -27.19
C ALA A 48 18.23 8.19 -28.21
N LEU A 49 19.49 7.74 -28.16
CA LEU A 49 20.53 8.12 -29.13
C LEU A 49 20.40 7.37 -30.48
N ALA A 50 19.88 6.14 -30.48
CA ALA A 50 19.61 5.40 -31.72
C ALA A 50 18.42 5.95 -32.52
N ALA A 51 17.42 6.56 -31.85
CA ALA A 51 16.28 7.18 -32.52
C ALA A 51 16.61 8.50 -33.23
N ALA A 52 17.70 9.18 -32.86
CA ALA A 52 18.08 10.49 -33.39
C ALA A 52 18.88 10.44 -34.72
N THR A 53 19.31 9.27 -35.19
CA THR A 53 20.18 9.12 -36.39
C THR A 53 19.51 8.47 -37.60
N GLY A 54 18.20 8.19 -37.54
CA GLY A 54 17.51 7.32 -38.51
C GLY A 54 16.42 7.94 -39.38
N THR A 55 16.41 9.25 -39.66
CA THR A 55 15.45 9.84 -40.61
C THR A 55 16.11 10.85 -41.56
N ALA A 56 16.82 10.32 -42.56
CA ALA A 56 17.15 11.07 -43.77
C ALA A 56 16.73 10.24 -44.99
N LEU A 57 15.98 10.90 -45.90
CA LEU A 57 15.54 10.48 -47.24
C LEU A 57 14.16 9.81 -47.33
N ALA A 58 13.13 10.63 -47.62
CA ALA A 58 12.40 10.61 -48.91
C ALA A 58 11.19 11.56 -48.84
N ILE A 59 11.33 12.79 -49.32
CA ILE A 59 10.20 13.68 -49.60
C ILE A 59 10.25 14.05 -51.09
N ARG A 60 9.30 13.52 -51.85
CA ARG A 60 8.95 13.95 -53.21
C ARG A 60 7.97 15.13 -53.11
N PRO A 61 8.11 16.18 -53.94
CA PRO A 61 7.14 17.27 -53.99
C PRO A 61 6.12 17.00 -55.09
N ASP A 62 4.85 16.82 -54.73
CA ASP A 62 3.74 17.06 -55.66
C ASP A 62 2.89 18.19 -55.10
N GLY A 63 2.88 19.29 -55.86
CA GLY A 63 2.24 20.54 -55.50
C GLY A 63 0.73 20.50 -55.68
N SER A 64 0.03 21.15 -54.76
CA SER A 64 -1.30 21.71 -55.00
C SER A 64 -1.43 22.95 -54.10
N ALA A 65 -1.55 24.11 -54.74
CA ALA A 65 -1.68 25.40 -54.09
C ALA A 65 -3.05 25.53 -53.37
N PRO A 66 -3.14 26.35 -52.30
CA PRO A 66 -4.35 26.49 -51.51
C PRO A 66 -5.34 27.50 -52.12
N ALA A 67 -6.64 27.18 -52.07
CA ALA A 67 -7.73 28.11 -52.29
C ALA A 67 -8.08 28.86 -50.98
N PRO A 68 -8.59 30.11 -51.04
CA PRO A 68 -8.68 31.00 -49.88
C PRO A 68 -9.90 30.75 -48.98
N ALA A 69 -9.75 31.22 -47.74
CA ALA A 69 -10.60 31.01 -46.58
C ALA A 69 -12.04 31.55 -46.71
N LEU A 70 -12.98 30.82 -46.08
CA LEU A 70 -14.30 31.31 -45.69
C LEU A 70 -14.35 31.50 -44.17
N PRO A 71 -14.94 32.59 -43.65
CA PRO A 71 -15.06 32.82 -42.22
C PRO A 71 -16.27 32.09 -41.64
N SER A 72 -16.07 31.29 -40.59
CA SER A 72 -17.16 30.64 -39.86
C SER A 72 -17.25 31.13 -38.42
N VAL A 73 -18.18 32.09 -38.26
CA VAL A 73 -19.12 32.35 -37.16
C VAL A 73 -18.70 31.98 -35.72
N THR A 74 -18.38 33.02 -34.95
CA THR A 74 -18.43 33.01 -33.48
C THR A 74 -19.89 32.98 -33.02
N SER A 75 -20.29 31.91 -32.33
CA SER A 75 -21.61 31.84 -31.69
C SER A 75 -21.56 32.54 -30.32
N THR A 76 -22.30 33.64 -30.21
CA THR A 76 -22.50 34.40 -28.97
C THR A 76 -23.68 33.79 -28.19
N PRO A 77 -23.51 33.41 -26.90
CA PRO A 77 -24.64 32.96 -26.09
C PRO A 77 -25.57 34.15 -25.72
N PRO A 78 -26.88 33.91 -25.60
CA PRO A 78 -27.84 34.97 -25.28
C PRO A 78 -27.72 35.47 -23.83
N PRO A 79 -28.12 36.72 -23.55
CA PRO A 79 -28.10 37.28 -22.20
C PRO A 79 -29.18 36.64 -21.33
N VAL A 80 -28.79 36.21 -20.12
CA VAL A 80 -29.71 35.71 -19.10
C VAL A 80 -30.40 36.89 -18.42
N GLN A 81 -31.73 36.88 -18.45
CA GLN A 81 -32.60 37.88 -17.84
C GLN A 81 -32.69 37.65 -16.32
N PRO A 82 -32.59 38.70 -15.48
CA PRO A 82 -32.72 38.56 -14.03
C PRO A 82 -34.19 38.30 -13.66
N THR A 83 -34.46 37.13 -13.09
CA THR A 83 -35.78 36.81 -12.53
C THR A 83 -35.83 37.14 -11.05
N SER A 84 -36.94 37.77 -10.70
CA SER A 84 -37.30 38.49 -9.48
C SER A 84 -37.19 37.72 -8.17
N THR A 85 -36.67 38.44 -7.19
CA THR A 85 -36.80 38.26 -5.73
C THR A 85 -38.27 38.18 -5.31
N PRO A 86 -38.69 37.16 -4.52
CA PRO A 86 -39.82 37.29 -3.61
C PRO A 86 -39.35 37.68 -2.20
N SER A 87 -40.13 38.59 -1.64
CA SER A 87 -40.00 39.27 -0.35
C SER A 87 -40.74 38.49 0.75
N VAL A 88 -40.06 38.33 1.89
CA VAL A 88 -40.54 38.33 3.30
C VAL A 88 -41.73 37.46 3.72
N GLU A 89 -41.50 36.55 4.69
CA GLU A 89 -42.28 36.50 5.96
C GLU A 89 -41.52 35.75 7.09
N PRO A 90 -41.56 36.21 8.36
CA PRO A 90 -40.77 35.64 9.45
C PRO A 90 -41.51 34.60 10.32
N SER A 91 -40.70 33.85 11.08
CA SER A 91 -41.05 33.13 12.32
C SER A 91 -42.03 31.95 12.24
N ARG A 92 -41.47 30.75 12.22
CA ARG A 92 -41.98 29.61 13.00
C ARG A 92 -40.86 28.99 13.81
N SER A 93 -41.00 29.05 15.13
CA SER A 93 -40.19 28.32 16.10
C SER A 93 -40.12 26.83 15.74
N PRO A 94 -38.94 26.21 15.67
CA PRO A 94 -38.87 24.76 15.62
C PRO A 94 -39.31 24.20 16.97
N SER A 95 -40.47 23.53 16.95
CA SER A 95 -40.95 22.70 18.06
C SER A 95 -39.88 21.66 18.38
N LYS A 96 -39.42 21.65 19.64
CA LYS A 96 -38.52 20.64 20.19
C LYS A 96 -39.16 19.26 20.03
N GLY A 97 -38.73 18.53 19.00
CA GLY A 97 -38.99 17.10 18.87
C GLY A 97 -38.41 16.34 20.07
N PRO A 98 -38.97 15.18 20.41
CA PRO A 98 -38.59 14.43 21.61
C PRO A 98 -37.10 14.14 21.58
N SER A 99 -36.44 14.51 22.69
CA SER A 99 -35.08 14.10 23.03
C SER A 99 -35.01 12.59 22.94
N VAL A 100 -34.51 12.08 21.82
CA VAL A 100 -34.02 10.71 21.71
C VAL A 100 -32.98 10.61 22.82
N GLY A 101 -33.23 9.74 23.81
CA GLY A 101 -32.27 9.48 24.88
C GLY A 101 -30.92 9.09 24.28
N PRO A 102 -29.82 9.13 25.05
CA PRO A 102 -28.53 8.67 24.58
C PRO A 102 -28.63 7.19 24.22
N GLY A 103 -29.02 6.92 22.97
CA GLY A 103 -29.00 5.61 22.37
C GLY A 103 -27.57 5.14 22.48
N GLN A 104 -27.39 3.93 22.99
CA GLN A 104 -26.09 3.28 23.01
C GLN A 104 -25.38 3.58 21.68
N PRO A 105 -24.14 4.11 21.72
CA PRO A 105 -23.43 4.44 20.50
C PRO A 105 -23.44 3.19 19.63
N SER A 106 -24.17 3.26 18.51
CA SER A 106 -24.10 2.26 17.46
C SER A 106 -22.62 2.03 17.22
N SER A 107 -22.16 0.78 17.35
CA SER A 107 -20.76 0.42 17.18
C SER A 107 -20.21 1.15 15.96
N ALA A 108 -19.34 2.13 16.16
CA ALA A 108 -18.84 2.99 15.07
C ALA A 108 -18.12 2.18 13.97
N LEU A 109 -17.82 0.90 14.23
CA LEU A 109 -17.41 -0.10 13.25
C LEU A 109 -18.36 -1.30 13.33
N ALA A 110 -19.23 -1.48 12.33
CA ALA A 110 -20.07 -2.68 12.21
C ALA A 110 -19.31 -3.86 11.57
N GLY A 111 -18.36 -3.53 10.69
CA GLY A 111 -17.55 -4.48 9.94
C GLY A 111 -16.53 -5.33 10.71
N THR A 112 -15.82 -6.15 9.94
CA THR A 112 -14.74 -7.04 10.39
C THR A 112 -13.38 -6.40 10.14
N ARG A 113 -12.55 -6.35 11.18
CA ARG A 113 -11.14 -5.92 11.08
C ARG A 113 -10.25 -7.15 11.02
N TYR A 114 -9.30 -7.17 10.11
CA TYR A 114 -8.33 -8.25 9.95
C TYR A 114 -6.97 -7.83 10.48
N TYR A 115 -6.46 -8.55 11.47
CA TYR A 115 -5.16 -8.27 12.07
C TYR A 115 -4.16 -9.39 11.81
N LEU A 116 -2.90 -9.02 11.66
CA LEU A 116 -1.77 -9.94 11.56
C LEU A 116 -1.00 -9.98 12.88
N GLU A 117 -0.98 -11.15 13.49
CA GLU A 117 -0.05 -11.50 14.56
C GLU A 117 1.13 -12.25 13.93
N GLN A 118 2.35 -11.83 14.24
CA GLN A 118 3.55 -12.48 13.74
C GLN A 118 4.47 -12.89 14.88
N THR A 119 5.00 -14.09 14.75
CA THR A 119 6.05 -14.64 15.60
C THR A 119 7.17 -15.15 14.70
N SER A 120 8.27 -15.61 15.30
CA SER A 120 9.35 -16.25 14.53
C SER A 120 8.88 -17.51 13.77
N ALA A 121 7.90 -18.25 14.31
CA ALA A 121 7.49 -19.55 13.77
C ALA A 121 6.15 -19.54 13.01
N ARG A 122 5.36 -18.47 13.10
CA ARG A 122 4.02 -18.42 12.49
C ARG A 122 3.50 -17.00 12.30
N SER A 123 2.60 -16.88 11.34
CA SER A 123 1.74 -15.72 11.10
C SER A 123 0.28 -16.13 11.27
N ARG A 124 -0.50 -15.36 12.02
CA ARG A 124 -1.92 -15.61 12.26
C ARG A 124 -2.75 -14.43 11.83
N ILE A 125 -3.83 -14.72 11.10
CA ILE A 125 -4.84 -13.75 10.71
C ILE A 125 -5.99 -13.83 11.70
N HIS A 126 -6.25 -12.71 12.37
CA HIS A 126 -7.33 -12.54 13.32
C HIS A 126 -8.46 -11.74 12.68
N ALA A 127 -9.67 -12.29 12.64
CA ALA A 127 -10.86 -11.54 12.29
C ALA A 127 -11.53 -11.04 13.58
N VAL A 128 -11.65 -9.72 13.71
CA VAL A 128 -12.19 -9.06 14.90
C VAL A 128 -13.46 -8.28 14.55
N ARG A 129 -14.61 -8.70 15.11
CA ARG A 129 -15.92 -8.06 14.95
C ARG A 129 -16.52 -7.80 16.34
N GLY A 130 -16.78 -6.53 16.66
CA GLY A 130 -17.12 -6.15 18.03
C GLY A 130 -16.03 -6.56 19.02
N THR A 131 -16.40 -7.38 20.02
CA THR A 131 -15.49 -7.96 21.02
C THR A 131 -14.98 -9.35 20.67
N GLN A 132 -15.48 -9.97 19.58
CA GLN A 132 -15.05 -11.30 19.16
C GLN A 132 -13.73 -11.20 18.40
N ASP A 133 -12.77 -12.01 18.80
CA ASP A 133 -11.46 -12.18 18.15
C ASP A 133 -11.27 -13.67 17.85
N ARG A 134 -11.16 -14.01 16.56
CA ARG A 134 -10.96 -15.39 16.10
C ARG A 134 -9.77 -15.46 15.16
N VAL A 135 -8.92 -16.47 15.33
CA VAL A 135 -7.93 -16.84 14.30
C VAL A 135 -8.70 -17.48 13.15
N VAL A 136 -8.60 -16.88 11.96
CA VAL A 136 -9.26 -17.36 10.74
C VAL A 136 -8.30 -17.98 9.75
N HIS A 137 -6.99 -17.83 9.97
CA HIS A 137 -5.96 -18.49 9.19
C HIS A 137 -4.63 -18.50 9.97
N GLU A 138 -3.87 -19.59 9.88
CA GLU A 138 -2.53 -19.72 10.46
C GLU A 138 -1.56 -20.22 9.38
N VAL A 139 -0.45 -19.50 9.20
CA VAL A 139 0.65 -19.86 8.31
C VAL A 139 1.86 -20.20 9.16
N VAL A 140 2.35 -21.43 9.07
CA VAL A 140 3.56 -21.89 9.75
C VAL A 140 4.78 -21.52 8.92
N HIS A 141 5.81 -20.95 9.55
CA HIS A 141 7.04 -20.57 8.88
C HIS A 141 8.04 -21.73 8.90
N SER A 142 8.60 -22.08 7.75
CA SER A 142 9.80 -22.92 7.67
C SER A 142 11.04 -22.05 7.85
N GLY A 143 11.32 -21.60 9.08
CA GLY A 143 12.58 -20.99 9.51
C GLY A 143 13.20 -19.92 8.58
N GLY A 144 12.79 -18.65 8.73
CA GLY A 144 13.35 -17.53 7.94
C GLY A 144 12.83 -17.45 6.50
N GLY A 145 11.71 -18.13 6.22
CA GLY A 145 11.09 -18.19 4.91
C GLY A 145 10.27 -16.95 4.53
N CYS A 146 9.77 -16.99 3.29
CA CYS A 146 8.98 -15.96 2.63
C CYS A 146 7.68 -15.57 3.35
N GLU A 147 7.16 -16.45 4.23
CA GLU A 147 5.80 -16.39 4.73
C GLU A 147 5.56 -15.12 5.55
N ALA A 148 6.48 -14.81 6.49
CA ALA A 148 6.34 -13.68 7.40
C ALA A 148 6.15 -12.35 6.65
N ASN A 149 6.87 -12.13 5.55
CA ASN A 149 6.80 -10.85 4.85
C ASN A 149 5.61 -10.74 3.89
N THR A 150 5.02 -11.87 3.49
CA THR A 150 4.10 -11.90 2.34
C THR A 150 2.63 -12.09 2.70
N VAL A 151 2.30 -12.50 3.93
CA VAL A 151 0.88 -12.72 4.30
C VAL A 151 0.04 -11.45 4.12
N SER A 152 -1.03 -11.54 3.33
CA SER A 152 -1.94 -10.42 3.05
C SER A 152 -3.39 -10.92 2.94
N VAL A 153 -4.36 -10.04 3.18
CA VAL A 153 -5.80 -10.32 3.13
C VAL A 153 -6.43 -9.48 2.03
N SER A 154 -7.32 -10.05 1.23
CA SER A 154 -8.04 -9.31 0.18
C SER A 154 -8.89 -8.18 0.77
N PRO A 155 -9.14 -7.09 0.03
CA PRO A 155 -9.95 -5.98 0.52
C PRO A 155 -11.35 -6.39 1.00
N ASP A 156 -12.01 -7.34 0.32
CA ASP A 156 -13.28 -7.96 0.74
C ASP A 156 -13.19 -8.96 1.91
N GLY A 157 -11.98 -9.24 2.41
CA GLY A 157 -11.72 -10.15 3.52
C GLY A 157 -12.08 -11.61 3.26
N LYS A 158 -12.22 -12.03 2.00
CA LYS A 158 -12.54 -13.42 1.63
C LYS A 158 -11.31 -14.29 1.40
N ARG A 159 -10.14 -13.70 1.11
CA ARG A 159 -8.93 -14.44 0.70
C ARG A 159 -7.74 -14.07 1.56
N VAL A 160 -6.90 -15.06 1.84
CA VAL A 160 -5.54 -14.88 2.39
C VAL A 160 -4.55 -15.36 1.35
N VAL A 161 -3.49 -14.60 1.12
CA VAL A 161 -2.39 -14.95 0.21
C VAL A 161 -1.07 -14.84 0.94
N TRP A 162 -0.14 -15.71 0.60
CA TRP A 162 1.24 -15.66 1.08
C TRP A 162 2.15 -16.41 0.12
N VAL A 163 3.45 -16.16 0.21
CA VAL A 163 4.46 -16.93 -0.50
C VAL A 163 5.06 -17.91 0.51
N GLN A 164 4.90 -19.20 0.25
CA GLN A 164 5.61 -20.25 0.97
C GLN A 164 6.99 -20.43 0.36
N ASP A 165 7.99 -20.54 1.22
CA ASP A 165 9.38 -20.67 0.79
C ASP A 165 9.60 -21.86 -0.15
N SER A 166 10.52 -21.69 -1.10
CA SER A 166 10.95 -22.71 -2.05
C SER A 166 12.45 -22.92 -1.97
N THR A 167 12.95 -24.00 -2.56
CA THR A 167 14.35 -24.47 -2.54
C THR A 167 15.39 -23.45 -3.04
N ASP A 168 14.97 -22.28 -3.52
CA ASP A 168 15.83 -21.24 -4.12
C ASP A 168 16.41 -20.27 -3.06
N ASN A 169 16.94 -20.80 -1.95
CA ASN A 169 17.57 -20.04 -0.87
C ASN A 169 16.73 -18.84 -0.36
N ASN A 170 15.41 -19.01 -0.23
CA ASN A 170 14.51 -18.01 0.33
C ASN A 170 14.38 -16.71 -0.50
N MET A 171 14.77 -16.73 -1.78
CA MET A 171 14.63 -15.58 -2.67
C MET A 171 13.28 -15.54 -3.40
N SER A 172 12.67 -16.70 -3.58
CA SER A 172 11.38 -16.87 -4.20
C SER A 172 10.69 -18.12 -3.70
N GLY A 173 9.37 -18.17 -3.85
CA GLY A 173 8.55 -19.26 -3.35
C GLY A 173 7.35 -19.58 -4.22
N VAL A 174 6.48 -20.39 -3.63
CA VAL A 174 5.16 -20.75 -4.17
C VAL A 174 4.13 -19.80 -3.58
N LEU A 175 3.45 -19.05 -4.44
CA LEU A 175 2.32 -18.22 -4.03
C LEU A 175 1.11 -19.10 -3.79
N LEU A 176 0.67 -19.10 -2.54
CA LEU A 176 -0.50 -19.80 -2.05
C LEU A 176 -1.64 -18.81 -1.81
N ILE A 177 -2.85 -19.34 -1.94
CA ILE A 177 -4.08 -18.64 -1.61
C ILE A 177 -5.01 -19.58 -0.86
N ALA A 178 -5.71 -19.05 0.14
CA ALA A 178 -6.76 -19.74 0.89
C ALA A 178 -7.99 -18.84 1.01
N THR A 179 -9.16 -19.45 1.20
CA THR A 179 -10.35 -18.74 1.68
C THR A 179 -10.17 -18.45 3.17
N VAL A 180 -10.58 -17.27 3.61
CA VAL A 180 -10.58 -16.93 5.04
C VAL A 180 -11.49 -17.89 5.82
N GLY A 181 -10.94 -18.56 6.84
CA GLY A 181 -11.66 -19.54 7.65
C GLY A 181 -11.52 -20.98 7.17
N ASP A 182 -10.94 -21.21 5.98
CA ASP A 182 -10.63 -22.54 5.48
C ASP A 182 -9.15 -22.89 5.75
N ASP A 183 -8.91 -24.16 6.08
CA ASP A 183 -7.54 -24.69 6.26
C ASP A 183 -6.85 -25.03 4.93
N GLY A 184 -7.61 -25.04 3.83
CA GLY A 184 -7.13 -25.42 2.49
C GLY A 184 -6.43 -24.28 1.77
N ALA A 185 -5.14 -24.45 1.50
CA ALA A 185 -4.38 -23.61 0.59
C ALA A 185 -4.30 -24.24 -0.81
N ARG A 186 -4.33 -23.40 -1.85
CA ARG A 186 -4.09 -23.82 -3.24
C ARG A 186 -2.95 -23.01 -3.85
N THR A 187 -2.17 -23.66 -4.71
CA THR A 187 -1.11 -22.99 -5.47
C THR A 187 -1.73 -22.08 -6.52
N LEU A 188 -1.29 -20.83 -6.55
CA LEU A 188 -1.64 -19.85 -7.57
C LEU A 188 -0.51 -19.64 -8.58
N ALA A 189 0.74 -19.66 -8.10
CA ALA A 189 1.92 -19.45 -8.94
C ALA A 189 3.20 -19.94 -8.26
N GLU A 190 4.23 -20.19 -9.07
CA GLU A 190 5.59 -20.45 -8.59
C GLU A 190 6.56 -19.33 -9.00
N GLY A 191 7.75 -19.34 -8.40
CA GLY A 191 8.81 -18.39 -8.71
C GLY A 191 8.41 -16.96 -8.37
N ILE A 192 7.60 -16.77 -7.32
CA ILE A 192 7.21 -15.46 -6.82
C ILE A 192 8.29 -14.99 -5.85
N SER A 193 8.89 -13.84 -6.13
CA SER A 193 9.86 -13.24 -5.23
C SER A 193 9.18 -12.85 -3.92
N CYS A 194 9.83 -13.22 -2.83
CA CYS A 194 9.43 -12.84 -1.48
C CYS A 194 10.49 -11.97 -0.80
N LEU A 195 11.43 -11.43 -1.58
CA LEU A 195 12.48 -10.57 -1.08
C LEU A 195 11.91 -9.20 -0.69
N GLY A 196 12.46 -8.66 0.40
CA GLY A 196 12.13 -7.34 0.91
C GLY A 196 11.13 -7.34 2.05
N SER A 197 10.85 -6.13 2.54
CA SER A 197 10.02 -5.86 3.73
C SER A 197 8.54 -5.64 3.40
N ARG A 198 8.11 -5.91 2.17
CA ARG A 198 6.79 -5.48 1.67
C ARG A 198 5.79 -6.63 1.63
N PRO A 199 4.55 -6.39 2.10
CA PRO A 199 3.47 -7.34 1.90
C PRO A 199 3.08 -7.43 0.42
N LEU A 200 2.44 -8.55 0.06
CA LEU A 200 1.74 -8.66 -1.23
C LEU A 200 0.62 -7.61 -1.30
N ARG A 201 0.46 -6.99 -2.48
CA ARG A 201 -0.44 -5.85 -2.67
C ARG A 201 -1.64 -6.25 -3.51
N TRP A 202 -2.83 -6.10 -2.96
CA TRP A 202 -4.07 -6.21 -3.70
C TRP A 202 -4.31 -4.93 -4.49
N GLN A 203 -4.63 -5.09 -5.77
CA GLN A 203 -5.21 -4.03 -6.58
C GLN A 203 -6.70 -3.92 -6.28
N SER A 204 -7.43 -5.02 -6.25
CA SER A 204 -8.86 -5.08 -5.91
C SER A 204 -9.15 -6.40 -5.18
N ASP A 205 -10.42 -6.74 -4.96
CA ASP A 205 -10.84 -7.97 -4.27
C ASP A 205 -10.22 -9.25 -4.83
N ASP A 206 -10.05 -9.31 -6.15
CA ASP A 206 -9.58 -10.50 -6.85
C ASP A 206 -8.25 -10.30 -7.59
N LEU A 207 -7.75 -9.06 -7.71
CA LEU A 207 -6.49 -8.80 -8.40
C LEU A 207 -5.34 -8.59 -7.42
N LEU A 208 -4.36 -9.49 -7.48
CA LEU A 208 -3.17 -9.47 -6.65
C LEU A 208 -1.93 -9.10 -7.48
N MET A 209 -1.21 -8.07 -7.06
CA MET A 209 0.10 -7.75 -7.60
C MET A 209 1.17 -8.57 -6.90
N VAL A 210 2.02 -9.23 -7.69
CA VAL A 210 3.19 -9.97 -7.19
C VAL A 210 4.41 -9.66 -8.04
N GLN A 211 5.60 -9.88 -7.47
CA GLN A 211 6.86 -9.80 -8.21
C GLN A 211 7.37 -11.22 -8.50
N ARG A 212 7.74 -11.51 -9.73
CA ARG A 212 8.40 -12.76 -10.14
C ARG A 212 9.88 -12.73 -9.76
N LYS A 213 10.52 -13.90 -9.68
CA LYS A 213 11.96 -14.02 -9.37
C LYS A 213 12.89 -13.27 -10.33
N ASN A 214 12.45 -13.02 -11.57
CA ASN A 214 13.18 -12.21 -12.55
C ASN A 214 13.00 -10.69 -12.33
N GLY A 215 12.27 -10.27 -11.30
CA GLY A 215 11.97 -8.88 -10.97
C GLY A 215 10.71 -8.32 -11.64
N GLN A 216 10.10 -9.05 -12.57
CA GLN A 216 8.90 -8.63 -13.28
C GLN A 216 7.70 -8.60 -12.34
N SER A 217 7.03 -7.45 -12.25
CA SER A 217 5.71 -7.39 -11.60
C SER A 217 4.64 -7.95 -12.53
N VAL A 218 3.67 -8.67 -11.97
CA VAL A 218 2.52 -9.21 -12.70
C VAL A 218 1.26 -9.15 -11.84
N LEU A 219 0.11 -9.00 -12.49
CA LEU A 219 -1.20 -9.15 -11.85
C LEU A 219 -1.69 -10.58 -11.95
N TYR A 220 -2.26 -11.06 -10.86
CA TYR A 220 -2.93 -12.35 -10.78
C TYR A 220 -4.40 -12.15 -10.44
N ASP A 221 -5.26 -12.78 -11.22
CA ASP A 221 -6.64 -13.00 -10.86
C ASP A 221 -6.70 -14.19 -9.89
N ALA A 222 -6.87 -13.86 -8.62
CA ALA A 222 -6.97 -14.78 -7.52
C ALA A 222 -8.24 -15.66 -7.61
N GLN A 223 -9.31 -15.17 -8.25
CA GLN A 223 -10.53 -15.92 -8.46
C GLN A 223 -10.38 -16.95 -9.57
N ALA A 224 -10.00 -16.49 -10.76
CA ALA A 224 -9.81 -17.31 -11.95
C ALA A 224 -8.50 -18.11 -11.95
N GLN A 225 -7.65 -17.88 -10.94
CA GLN A 225 -6.37 -18.55 -10.73
C GLN A 225 -5.41 -18.46 -11.92
N ARG A 226 -5.33 -17.27 -12.52
CA ARG A 226 -4.48 -17.05 -13.70
C ARG A 226 -3.80 -15.70 -13.64
N GLN A 227 -2.64 -15.63 -14.27
CA GLN A 227 -1.98 -14.36 -14.52
C GLN A 227 -2.80 -13.56 -15.53
N ILE A 228 -2.98 -12.27 -15.27
CA ILE A 228 -3.52 -11.33 -16.24
C ILE A 228 -2.37 -10.82 -17.12
N ILE A 229 -2.54 -10.92 -18.44
CA ILE A 229 -1.56 -10.42 -19.40
C ILE A 229 -1.76 -8.91 -19.51
N GLY A 230 -0.75 -8.15 -19.11
CA GLY A 230 -0.70 -6.69 -19.16
C GLY A 230 0.56 -6.21 -18.45
N ASP A 231 1.09 -5.06 -18.86
CA ASP A 231 2.15 -4.40 -18.10
C ASP A 231 1.51 -3.76 -16.87
N PRO A 232 1.83 -4.20 -15.64
CA PRO A 232 1.37 -3.53 -14.43
C PRO A 232 2.13 -2.22 -14.16
N GLY A 233 2.96 -1.80 -15.11
CA GLY A 233 3.82 -0.64 -15.07
C GLY A 233 5.12 -0.90 -14.32
N GLN A 234 6.09 -0.01 -14.56
CA GLN A 234 7.43 -0.05 -13.98
C GLN A 234 7.52 0.68 -12.64
N GLU A 235 6.39 1.13 -12.09
CA GLU A 235 6.37 1.98 -10.92
C GLU A 235 6.63 1.16 -9.65
N THR A 236 7.22 1.83 -8.67
CA THR A 236 7.53 1.23 -7.37
C THR A 236 6.49 1.66 -6.35
N ASP A 237 6.49 0.97 -5.20
CA ASP A 237 5.79 1.41 -3.99
C ASP A 237 4.27 1.54 -4.18
N ARG A 238 3.72 0.64 -5.00
CA ARG A 238 2.32 0.61 -5.40
C ARG A 238 1.39 0.30 -4.22
N CYS A 239 0.36 1.11 -4.07
CA CYS A 239 -0.72 0.95 -3.11
C CYS A 239 -2.03 1.38 -3.78
N TRP A 240 -3.03 0.50 -3.81
CA TRP A 240 -4.34 0.83 -4.37
C TRP A 240 -5.32 1.28 -3.28
N SER A 241 -6.34 2.04 -3.69
CA SER A 241 -7.57 2.19 -2.92
C SER A 241 -8.28 0.83 -2.81
N SER A 242 -9.16 0.68 -1.82
CA SER A 242 -9.78 -0.63 -1.54
C SER A 242 -10.59 -1.22 -2.70
N ASP A 243 -11.14 -0.38 -3.60
CA ASP A 243 -11.82 -0.80 -4.83
C ASP A 243 -10.89 -0.96 -6.05
N GLY A 244 -9.61 -0.60 -5.92
CA GLY A 244 -8.66 -0.62 -7.02
C GLY A 244 -8.75 0.51 -8.02
N THR A 245 -9.62 1.50 -7.80
CA THR A 245 -9.80 2.63 -8.73
C THR A 245 -8.58 3.55 -8.75
N TRP A 246 -7.99 3.82 -7.58
CA TRP A 246 -6.86 4.74 -7.44
C TRP A 246 -5.60 4.00 -7.05
N LEU A 247 -4.49 4.32 -7.72
CA LEU A 247 -3.16 3.83 -7.43
C LEU A 247 -2.29 4.99 -6.94
N ALA A 248 -1.71 4.84 -5.75
CA ALA A 248 -0.53 5.60 -5.33
C ALA A 248 0.74 4.81 -5.67
N ALA A 249 1.71 5.44 -6.32
CA ALA A 249 2.97 4.81 -6.71
C ALA A 249 4.08 5.85 -6.84
N VAL A 250 5.30 5.38 -7.14
CA VAL A 250 6.48 6.20 -7.40
C VAL A 250 7.01 5.91 -8.80
N ALA A 251 7.15 6.97 -9.61
CA ALA A 251 7.78 6.95 -10.93
C ALA A 251 8.88 8.00 -10.97
N ASP A 252 10.06 7.64 -11.46
CA ASP A 252 11.25 8.53 -11.50
C ASP A 252 11.57 9.20 -10.16
N GLY A 253 11.36 8.47 -9.06
CA GLY A 253 11.55 8.96 -7.68
C GLY A 253 10.50 9.97 -7.21
N LYS A 254 9.44 10.23 -7.99
CA LYS A 254 8.36 11.16 -7.65
C LYS A 254 7.09 10.39 -7.29
N PRO A 255 6.49 10.63 -6.10
CA PRO A 255 5.21 10.04 -5.75
C PRO A 255 4.09 10.66 -6.58
N TYR A 256 3.13 9.82 -6.97
CA TYR A 256 1.91 10.28 -7.64
C TYR A 256 0.72 9.38 -7.28
N VAL A 257 -0.48 9.91 -7.53
CA VAL A 257 -1.74 9.16 -7.46
C VAL A 257 -2.45 9.25 -8.81
N THR A 258 -2.96 8.12 -9.31
CA THR A 258 -3.67 8.03 -10.59
C THR A 258 -4.87 7.11 -10.55
N ASN A 259 -5.85 7.34 -11.42
CA ASN A 259 -6.92 6.38 -11.75
C ASN A 259 -6.88 5.97 -13.24
N GLY A 260 -5.75 6.18 -13.92
CA GLY A 260 -5.57 5.95 -15.36
C GLY A 260 -6.07 7.09 -16.24
N THR A 261 -6.96 7.96 -15.77
CA THR A 261 -7.45 9.14 -16.52
C THR A 261 -6.95 10.47 -15.96
N ARG A 262 -6.69 10.49 -14.64
CA ARG A 262 -6.19 11.66 -13.91
C ARG A 262 -4.97 11.23 -13.13
N THR A 263 -3.95 12.08 -13.12
CA THR A 263 -2.71 11.86 -12.39
C THR A 263 -2.34 13.11 -11.60
N ARG A 264 -1.95 12.94 -10.34
CA ARG A 264 -1.50 14.02 -9.44
C ARG A 264 -0.17 13.64 -8.83
N GLN A 265 0.86 14.44 -9.07
CA GLN A 265 2.09 14.33 -8.29
C GLN A 265 1.90 15.00 -6.93
N TYR A 266 2.47 14.41 -5.90
CA TYR A 266 2.45 14.97 -4.55
C TYR A 266 3.79 14.79 -3.88
N THR A 267 4.06 15.58 -2.85
CA THR A 267 5.30 15.49 -2.07
C THR A 267 5.00 15.26 -0.60
N TYR A 268 5.86 14.51 0.06
CA TYR A 268 5.88 14.38 1.51
C TYR A 268 7.34 14.35 1.99
N THR A 269 7.64 15.18 2.98
CA THR A 269 8.98 15.30 3.57
C THR A 269 8.93 14.73 4.99
N PRO A 270 9.30 13.45 5.20
CA PRO A 270 9.37 12.88 6.53
C PRO A 270 10.51 13.49 7.37
N PRO A 271 10.49 13.33 8.69
CA PRO A 271 11.66 13.56 9.52
C PRO A 271 12.88 12.77 9.01
N LYS A 272 13.98 13.47 8.69
CA LYS A 272 15.15 12.90 8.02
C LYS A 272 15.74 11.69 8.75
N GLN A 273 15.90 11.78 10.08
CA GLN A 273 16.53 10.71 10.87
C GLN A 273 15.72 9.40 10.81
N GLU A 274 14.39 9.48 10.90
CA GLU A 274 13.53 8.29 10.78
C GLU A 274 13.49 7.77 9.34
N ALA A 275 13.47 8.66 8.35
CA ALA A 275 13.55 8.25 6.95
C ALA A 275 14.85 7.49 6.65
N ASP A 276 16.01 7.97 7.13
CA ASP A 276 17.30 7.31 6.98
C ASP A 276 17.30 5.93 7.67
N LYS A 277 16.69 5.83 8.86
CA LYS A 277 16.56 4.58 9.61
C LYS A 277 15.70 3.53 8.91
N TRP A 278 14.62 3.96 8.23
CA TRP A 278 13.63 3.06 7.65
C TRP A 278 13.70 2.92 6.12
N GLY A 279 14.69 3.53 5.48
CA GLY A 279 14.85 3.50 4.03
C GLY A 279 13.84 4.39 3.28
N GLY A 280 13.21 5.33 3.97
CA GLY A 280 12.18 6.22 3.42
C GLY A 280 10.76 5.85 3.83
N TRP A 281 9.80 6.31 3.05
CA TRP A 281 8.36 6.14 3.28
C TRP A 281 7.67 5.65 2.01
N GLU A 282 6.50 5.04 2.17
CA GLU A 282 5.64 4.64 1.06
C GLU A 282 4.16 4.84 1.39
N ALA A 283 3.32 4.78 0.36
CA ALA A 283 1.87 4.73 0.52
C ALA A 283 1.45 3.41 1.20
N ARG A 284 0.54 3.53 2.17
CA ARG A 284 -0.01 2.42 2.96
C ARG A 284 -1.51 2.23 2.74
N SER A 285 -2.22 3.31 2.42
CA SER A 285 -3.64 3.29 2.04
C SER A 285 -3.96 4.53 1.21
N VAL A 286 -4.96 4.44 0.34
CA VAL A 286 -5.38 5.52 -0.58
C VAL A 286 -6.88 5.71 -0.45
N SER A 287 -7.34 6.96 -0.35
CA SER A 287 -8.77 7.27 -0.33
C SER A 287 -9.46 6.91 -1.65
N MET A 288 -10.77 6.68 -1.59
CA MET A 288 -11.59 6.26 -2.73
C MET A 288 -11.67 7.30 -3.87
N ASP A 289 -11.28 8.55 -3.60
CA ASP A 289 -11.20 9.65 -4.56
C ASP A 289 -9.76 10.05 -4.93
N GLY A 290 -8.76 9.29 -4.44
CA GLY A 290 -7.33 9.54 -4.65
C GLY A 290 -6.83 10.87 -4.08
N ARG A 291 -7.64 11.59 -3.29
CA ARG A 291 -7.27 12.87 -2.70
C ARG A 291 -6.33 12.71 -1.52
N TYR A 292 -6.41 11.61 -0.78
CA TYR A 292 -5.63 11.39 0.42
C TYR A 292 -4.83 10.10 0.34
N VAL A 293 -3.59 10.15 0.80
CA VAL A 293 -2.70 8.99 0.93
C VAL A 293 -2.20 8.91 2.36
N ALA A 294 -2.42 7.75 2.99
CA ALA A 294 -1.79 7.43 4.26
C ALA A 294 -0.38 6.94 3.98
N VAL A 295 0.61 7.50 4.67
CA VAL A 295 2.04 7.18 4.47
C VAL A 295 2.63 6.50 5.69
N GLY A 296 3.53 5.55 5.45
CA GLY A 296 4.22 4.79 6.49
C GLY A 296 5.66 4.47 6.11
N TRP A 297 6.44 4.00 7.07
CA TRP A 297 7.84 3.63 6.87
C TRP A 297 7.95 2.39 6.00
N ILE A 298 8.84 2.34 5.01
CA ILE A 298 9.03 1.17 4.14
C ILE A 298 9.40 -0.07 4.96
N GLY A 299 10.29 0.12 5.93
CA GLY A 299 10.87 -0.97 6.73
C GLY A 299 12.18 -1.43 6.12
N THR A 300 13.17 -1.73 6.97
CA THR A 300 14.45 -2.30 6.56
C THR A 300 14.38 -3.82 6.63
N ASP A 301 14.94 -4.53 5.66
CA ASP A 301 15.00 -6.00 5.64
C ASP A 301 15.67 -6.55 6.92
N PRO A 302 15.04 -7.47 7.69
CA PRO A 302 13.79 -8.22 7.44
C PRO A 302 12.53 -7.69 8.18
N SER A 303 12.49 -6.43 8.57
CA SER A 303 11.36 -5.83 9.29
C SER A 303 10.25 -5.29 8.36
N ARG A 304 9.23 -6.12 8.14
CA ARG A 304 7.94 -5.68 7.60
C ARG A 304 7.32 -4.58 8.47
N ARG A 305 6.69 -3.60 7.85
CA ARG A 305 6.00 -2.47 8.52
C ARG A 305 4.65 -2.20 7.86
N ASP A 306 3.55 -2.60 8.48
CA ASP A 306 2.21 -2.32 7.91
C ASP A 306 1.59 -0.99 8.39
N GLY A 307 2.22 -0.34 9.37
CA GLY A 307 1.71 0.90 9.97
C GLY A 307 1.87 2.12 9.06
N SER A 308 1.07 3.15 9.35
CA SER A 308 1.15 4.50 8.79
C SER A 308 1.05 5.52 9.92
N PHE A 309 1.67 6.68 9.71
CA PHE A 309 1.83 7.71 10.75
C PHE A 309 1.30 9.09 10.34
N ALA A 310 0.99 9.30 9.05
CA ALA A 310 0.48 10.57 8.53
C ALA A 310 -0.45 10.35 7.33
N VAL A 311 -1.26 11.37 7.03
CA VAL A 311 -2.07 11.46 5.81
C VAL A 311 -1.66 12.69 5.03
N VAL A 312 -1.53 12.57 3.72
CA VAL A 312 -1.14 13.65 2.81
C VAL A 312 -2.29 13.94 1.85
N ASP A 313 -2.69 15.20 1.75
CA ASP A 313 -3.59 15.67 0.68
C ASP A 313 -2.77 15.76 -0.62
N THR A 314 -3.11 14.95 -1.61
CA THR A 314 -2.36 14.81 -2.87
C THR A 314 -2.53 15.99 -3.81
N THR A 315 -3.48 16.89 -3.55
CA THR A 315 -3.71 18.11 -4.34
C THR A 315 -2.83 19.24 -3.82
N THR A 316 -2.66 19.33 -2.50
CA THR A 316 -1.92 20.42 -1.85
C THR A 316 -0.53 20.02 -1.35
N SER A 317 -0.22 18.72 -1.34
CA SER A 317 0.99 18.14 -0.72
C SER A 317 1.15 18.49 0.77
N LYS A 318 0.05 18.83 1.45
CA LYS A 318 0.04 19.13 2.89
C LYS A 318 -0.32 17.90 3.69
N VAL A 319 0.29 17.77 4.87
CA VAL A 319 -0.12 16.79 5.86
C VAL A 319 -1.46 17.22 6.44
N VAL A 320 -2.39 16.28 6.57
CA VAL A 320 -3.71 16.50 7.18
C VAL A 320 -3.58 16.44 8.69
N ASP A 321 -4.17 17.41 9.38
CA ASP A 321 -4.28 17.43 10.84
C ASP A 321 -5.32 16.40 11.29
N LEU A 322 -4.85 15.28 11.85
CA LEU A 322 -5.72 14.19 12.29
C LEU A 322 -6.22 14.43 13.73
N PRO A 323 -7.51 14.27 14.02
CA PRO A 323 -8.06 14.54 15.34
C PRO A 323 -7.59 13.53 16.39
N GLY A 324 -7.55 13.95 17.66
CA GLY A 324 -7.18 13.14 18.82
C GLY A 324 -5.70 13.22 19.20
N THR A 325 -5.34 12.63 20.34
CA THR A 325 -3.97 12.64 20.89
C THR A 325 -3.33 11.26 20.85
N GLY A 326 -2.01 11.21 20.94
CA GLY A 326 -1.22 9.98 20.95
C GLY A 326 -0.68 9.57 19.57
N GLU A 327 0.27 8.65 19.59
CA GLU A 327 0.94 8.16 18.39
C GLU A 327 -0.02 7.43 17.45
N VAL A 328 -0.02 7.86 16.18
CA VAL A 328 -0.74 7.18 15.09
C VAL A 328 0.02 5.92 14.71
N ARG A 329 -0.65 4.77 14.80
CA ARG A 329 -0.09 3.46 14.45
C ARG A 329 -0.47 3.01 13.05
N SER A 330 -1.67 3.36 12.60
CA SER A 330 -2.18 3.04 11.28
C SER A 330 -3.34 3.95 10.93
N VAL A 331 -3.44 4.28 9.65
CA VAL A 331 -4.54 4.98 9.00
C VAL A 331 -4.92 4.16 7.78
N LEU A 332 -6.19 3.74 7.74
CA LEU A 332 -6.75 2.92 6.67
C LEU A 332 -8.00 3.61 6.11
N PHE A 333 -8.00 3.89 4.81
CA PHE A 333 -9.20 4.31 4.08
C PHE A 333 -10.01 3.07 3.71
N SER A 334 -11.29 3.06 4.07
CA SER A 334 -12.21 1.96 3.77
C SER A 334 -13.06 2.23 2.53
N ALA A 335 -13.62 1.15 1.98
CA ALA A 335 -14.51 1.17 0.82
C ALA A 335 -15.81 1.95 1.06
N ASP A 336 -16.27 2.03 2.31
CA ASP A 336 -17.46 2.79 2.70
C ASP A 336 -17.19 4.30 2.86
N GLY A 337 -15.96 4.75 2.58
CA GLY A 337 -15.54 6.15 2.68
C GLY A 337 -15.14 6.58 4.10
N THR A 338 -15.15 5.67 5.08
CA THR A 338 -14.64 5.95 6.42
C THR A 338 -13.11 5.88 6.47
N VAL A 339 -12.54 6.54 7.48
CA VAL A 339 -11.11 6.48 7.80
C VAL A 339 -10.94 5.86 9.18
N LEU A 340 -10.22 4.74 9.25
CA LEU A 340 -9.88 4.10 10.50
C LEU A 340 -8.54 4.64 10.99
N LEU A 341 -8.58 5.48 12.01
CA LEU A 341 -7.41 6.09 12.64
C LEU A 341 -7.05 5.34 13.93
N ARG A 342 -6.04 4.48 13.84
CA ARG A 342 -5.62 3.60 14.92
C ARG A 342 -4.51 4.22 15.77
N ARG A 343 -4.68 4.17 17.08
CA ARG A 343 -3.71 4.59 18.10
C ARG A 343 -3.58 3.55 19.20
N GLY A 344 -2.66 3.76 20.15
CA GLY A 344 -2.47 2.83 21.28
C GLY A 344 -3.72 2.60 22.15
N THR A 345 -4.67 3.52 22.14
CA THR A 345 -5.91 3.47 22.93
C THR A 345 -7.11 2.85 22.21
N GLY A 346 -7.05 2.68 20.88
CA GLY A 346 -8.15 2.15 20.08
C GLY A 346 -8.15 2.68 18.64
N ILE A 347 -9.31 2.56 17.97
CA ILE A 347 -9.54 3.08 16.63
C ILE A 347 -10.58 4.21 16.71
N THR A 348 -10.20 5.41 16.29
CA THR A 348 -11.15 6.49 16.00
C THR A 348 -11.61 6.33 14.56
N VAL A 349 -12.92 6.27 14.34
CA VAL A 349 -13.54 6.23 13.02
C VAL A 349 -13.83 7.65 12.61
N LEU A 350 -13.37 8.05 11.44
CA LEU A 350 -13.62 9.36 10.85
C LEU A 350 -14.42 9.21 9.57
N ASP A 351 -15.11 10.26 9.17
CA ASP A 351 -15.64 10.38 7.82
C ASP A 351 -14.56 10.80 6.80
N SER A 352 -14.95 10.97 5.54
CA SER A 352 -14.06 11.42 4.47
C SER A 352 -13.50 12.84 4.64
N ALA A 353 -14.08 13.65 5.53
CA ALA A 353 -13.60 14.98 5.89
C ALA A 353 -12.70 14.96 7.14
N PHE A 354 -12.38 13.77 7.67
CA PHE A 354 -11.64 13.54 8.92
C PHE A 354 -12.38 13.99 10.19
N GLU A 355 -13.71 14.13 10.12
CA GLU A 355 -14.52 14.42 11.31
C GLU A 355 -14.82 13.14 12.09
N PRO A 356 -14.69 13.13 13.43
CA PRO A 356 -14.91 11.92 14.23
C PRO A 356 -16.37 11.43 14.21
N LEU A 357 -16.57 10.18 13.79
CA LEU A 357 -17.84 9.46 13.86
C LEU A 357 -17.98 8.66 15.17
N GLY A 358 -16.86 8.25 15.76
CA GLY A 358 -16.84 7.55 17.04
C GLY A 358 -15.49 6.90 17.32
N THR A 359 -15.37 6.25 18.48
CA THR A 359 -14.18 5.49 18.86
C THR A 359 -14.57 4.07 19.24
N VAL A 360 -13.78 3.10 18.77
CA VAL A 360 -13.93 1.69 19.09
C VAL A 360 -12.70 1.23 19.86
N ALA A 361 -12.93 0.66 21.04
CA ALA A 361 -11.87 0.01 21.80
C ALA A 361 -11.37 -1.24 21.06
N GLU A 362 -10.06 -1.37 20.92
CA GLU A 362 -9.47 -2.61 20.44
C GLU A 362 -9.33 -3.61 21.60
N PRO A 363 -9.69 -4.90 21.40
CA PRO A 363 -9.35 -5.95 22.34
C PRO A 363 -7.86 -5.91 22.67
N ALA A 364 -7.50 -6.12 23.93
CA ALA A 364 -6.10 -6.04 24.37
C ALA A 364 -5.12 -6.86 23.49
N PRO A 365 -5.45 -8.10 23.05
CA PRO A 365 -4.58 -8.87 22.16
C PRO A 365 -4.34 -8.21 20.80
N ALA A 366 -5.31 -7.48 20.27
CA ALA A 366 -5.21 -6.86 18.95
C ALA A 366 -4.29 -5.63 18.92
N ARG A 367 -4.09 -4.95 20.06
CA ARG A 367 -3.34 -3.67 20.14
C ARG A 367 -1.89 -3.75 19.65
N ASN A 368 -1.28 -4.94 19.71
CA ASN A 368 0.09 -5.18 19.28
C ASN A 368 0.19 -5.89 17.91
N ARG A 369 -0.94 -6.13 17.24
CA ARG A 369 -1.02 -6.74 15.91
C ARG A 369 -1.11 -5.65 14.83
N ALA A 370 -0.67 -5.97 13.61
CA ALA A 370 -0.82 -5.08 12.46
C ALA A 370 -2.26 -5.14 11.92
N LEU A 371 -2.90 -4.00 11.64
CA LEU A 371 -4.19 -3.97 10.95
C LEU A 371 -3.93 -4.12 9.45
N LEU A 372 -4.47 -5.16 8.83
CA LEU A 372 -4.27 -5.46 7.40
C LEU A 372 -5.42 -4.94 6.53
N ALA A 373 -6.66 -5.15 6.97
CA ALA A 373 -7.85 -4.82 6.18
C ALA A 373 -9.06 -4.55 7.09
N TYR A 374 -10.06 -3.87 6.54
CA TYR A 374 -11.37 -3.66 7.16
C TYR A 374 -12.46 -3.86 6.11
N VAL A 375 -13.43 -4.72 6.44
CA VAL A 375 -14.60 -5.02 5.62
C VAL A 375 -15.83 -4.49 6.35
N PRO A 376 -16.46 -3.41 5.88
CA PRO A 376 -17.61 -2.75 6.52
C PRO A 376 -18.79 -3.66 6.88
#